data_AF-A0A920IZ15-F1
#
_entry.id   AF-A0A920IZ15-F1
#
_cell.length_a   1.000
_cell.length_b   1.000
_cell.length_c   1.000
_cell.angle_alpha   90.00
_cell.angle_beta   90.00
_cell.angle_gamma   90.00
#
_symmetry.space_group_name_H-M   'P 1'
#
loop_
_entity.id
_entity.type
_entity.pdbx_description
1 polymer ?
#
loop_
_entity_poly.entity_id
_entity_poly.type
_entity_poly.pdbx_seq_one_letter_code
_entity_poly.pdbx_strand_id
1 'polypeptide(L)'
;MVGDTAGMSADLFESYAGSLIATIALAVAAKKSMTSDLVVLPIIVSSIGVLASVIGTFLVRTKEGASMNNFLWSFRIGIFGATILGVIGAGLYISAKDMDFNLLWVILFGNLLGIIVGTATEYFTSYEYKPVKWMASQARQELHQ
;
A
#
# COMPACT_ATOMS: atom_id res chain seq x y z
N MET A 1 4.96 22.73 -11.25
CA MET A 1 4.86 22.13 -9.90
C MET A 1 3.43 21.72 -9.51
N VAL A 2 2.35 22.32 -10.03
CA VAL A 2 0.97 21.87 -9.70
C VAL A 2 0.59 20.53 -10.37
N GLY A 3 1.21 20.21 -11.51
CA GLY A 3 0.90 18.99 -12.27
C GLY A 3 1.38 17.67 -11.64
N ASP A 4 2.45 17.68 -10.85
CA ASP A 4 3.02 16.45 -10.27
C ASP A 4 2.14 15.94 -9.11
N THR A 5 1.78 16.81 -8.17
CA THR A 5 0.92 16.47 -7.03
C THR A 5 -0.54 16.22 -7.43
N ALA A 6 -1.10 17.02 -8.34
CA ALA A 6 -2.47 16.81 -8.83
C ALA A 6 -2.57 15.57 -9.72
N GLY A 7 -1.58 15.35 -10.59
CA GLY A 7 -1.53 14.18 -11.46
C GLY A 7 -1.38 12.87 -10.68
N MET A 8 -0.41 12.81 -9.76
CA MET A 8 -0.17 11.60 -8.96
C MET A 8 -1.38 11.23 -8.10
N SER A 9 -2.06 12.21 -7.50
CA SER A 9 -3.26 11.94 -6.68
C SER A 9 -4.43 11.42 -7.53
N ALA A 10 -4.63 11.97 -8.73
CA ALA A 10 -5.67 11.52 -9.65
C ALA A 10 -5.40 10.11 -10.18
N ASP A 11 -4.15 9.80 -10.54
CA ASP A 11 -3.74 8.47 -11.03
C ASP A 11 -3.94 7.39 -9.97
N LEU A 12 -3.58 7.69 -8.71
CA LEU A 12 -3.82 6.78 -7.58
C LEU A 12 -5.32 6.56 -7.34
N PHE A 13 -6.14 7.61 -7.42
CA PHE A 13 -7.60 7.47 -7.28
C PHE A 13 -8.20 6.65 -8.41
N GLU A 14 -7.78 6.86 -9.66
CA GLU A 14 -8.25 6.10 -10.81
C GLU A 14 -7.90 4.62 -10.69
N SER A 15 -6.64 4.29 -10.38
CA SER A 15 -6.19 2.92 -10.16
C SER A 15 -6.90 2.25 -8.97
N TYR A 16 -7.15 3.00 -7.90
CA TYR A 16 -7.90 2.51 -6.73
C TYR A 16 -9.37 2.21 -7.05
N ALA A 17 -10.06 3.17 -7.68
CA ALA A 17 -11.45 3.00 -8.09
C ALA A 17 -11.60 1.85 -9.10
N GLY A 18 -10.69 1.77 -10.09
CA GLY A 18 -10.67 0.71 -11.08
C GLY A 18 -10.47 -0.68 -10.48
N SER A 19 -9.50 -0.85 -9.58
CA SER A 19 -9.25 -2.14 -8.93
C SER A 19 -10.40 -2.58 -8.00
N LEU A 20 -11.02 -1.63 -7.28
CA LEU A 20 -12.18 -1.91 -6.44
C LEU A 20 -13.40 -2.35 -7.28
N ILE A 21 -13.72 -1.60 -8.33
CA ILE A 21 -14.83 -1.93 -9.24
C ILE A 21 -14.56 -3.26 -9.95
N ALA A 22 -13.34 -3.52 -10.41
CA ALA A 22 -12.98 -4.78 -11.05
C ALA A 22 -13.18 -5.98 -10.11
N THR A 23 -12.81 -5.84 -8.84
CA THR A 23 -13.00 -6.89 -7.82
C THR A 23 -14.48 -7.15 -7.55
N ILE A 24 -15.29 -6.09 -7.43
CA ILE A 24 -16.74 -6.20 -7.28
C ILE A 24 -17.37 -6.88 -8.50
N ALA A 25 -16.99 -6.46 -9.71
CA ALA A 25 -17.48 -7.05 -10.96
C ALA A 25 -17.16 -8.55 -11.05
N LEU A 26 -15.95 -8.95 -10.65
CA LEU A 26 -15.54 -10.35 -10.58
C LEU A 26 -16.40 -11.15 -9.58
N ALA A 27 -16.66 -10.59 -8.39
CA ALA A 27 -17.49 -11.23 -7.37
C ALA A 27 -18.94 -11.44 -7.87
N VAL A 28 -19.52 -10.45 -8.55
CA VAL A 28 -20.85 -10.53 -9.16
C VAL A 28 -20.87 -11.61 -10.25
N ALA A 29 -19.86 -11.64 -11.12
CA ALA A 29 -19.76 -12.65 -12.17
C ALA A 29 -19.68 -14.08 -11.59
N ALA A 30 -18.95 -14.26 -10.48
CA ALA A 30 -18.78 -15.56 -9.82
C ALA A 30 -20.05 -16.03 -9.09
N LYS A 31 -20.79 -15.13 -8.43
CA LYS A 31 -21.97 -15.49 -7.60
C LYS A 31 -23.31 -15.28 -8.29
N LYS A 32 -23.34 -14.61 -9.45
CA LYS A 32 -24.57 -14.22 -10.18
C LYS A 32 -25.60 -13.51 -9.29
N SER A 33 -25.14 -12.83 -8.24
CA SER A 33 -25.98 -12.11 -7.28
C SER A 33 -25.25 -10.87 -6.81
N MET A 34 -25.98 -9.74 -6.79
CA MET A 34 -25.47 -8.45 -6.28
C MET A 34 -25.49 -8.35 -4.76
N THR A 35 -26.24 -9.22 -4.07
CA THR A 35 -26.41 -9.16 -2.61
C THR A 35 -25.55 -10.17 -1.86
N SER A 36 -24.66 -10.90 -2.55
CA SER A 36 -23.77 -11.85 -1.90
C SER A 36 -22.74 -11.13 -1.03
N ASP A 37 -22.42 -11.69 0.14
CA ASP A 37 -21.39 -11.15 1.03
C ASP A 37 -20.02 -10.98 0.32
N LEU A 38 -19.74 -11.78 -0.72
CA LEU A 38 -18.53 -11.64 -1.54
C LEU A 38 -18.49 -10.35 -2.37
N VAL A 39 -19.64 -9.80 -2.76
CA VAL A 39 -19.75 -8.53 -3.51
C VAL A 39 -19.53 -7.35 -2.58
N VAL A 40 -19.97 -7.48 -1.32
CA VAL A 40 -19.86 -6.46 -0.28
C VAL A 40 -18.44 -6.44 0.32
N LEU A 41 -17.75 -7.58 0.35
CA LEU A 41 -16.44 -7.73 0.97
C LEU A 41 -15.39 -6.69 0.51
N PRO A 42 -15.18 -6.43 -0.80
CA PRO A 42 -14.19 -5.43 -1.24
C PRO A 42 -14.50 -4.02 -0.71
N ILE A 43 -15.77 -3.65 -0.60
CA ILE A 43 -16.20 -2.33 -0.10
C ILE A 43 -15.88 -2.19 1.39
N ILE A 44 -16.17 -3.24 2.17
CA ILE A 44 -15.90 -3.25 3.61
C ILE A 44 -14.39 -3.23 3.87
N VAL A 45 -13.62 -4.06 3.16
CA VAL A 45 -12.15 -4.10 3.28
C VAL A 45 -11.54 -2.75 2.90
N SER A 46 -11.99 -2.12 1.81
CA SER A 46 -11.62 -0.76 1.41
C SER A 46 -11.88 0.26 2.53
N SER A 47 -13.07 0.23 3.11
CA SER A 47 -13.48 1.16 4.18
C SER A 47 -12.64 0.99 5.44
N ILE A 48 -12.41 -0.26 5.85
CA ILE A 48 -11.53 -0.60 6.99
C ILE A 48 -10.10 -0.12 6.70
N GLY A 49 -9.59 -0.33 5.49
CA GLY A 49 -8.27 0.12 5.08
C GLY A 49 -8.09 1.63 5.17
N VAL A 50 -9.09 2.42 4.76
CA VAL A 50 -9.08 3.88 4.90
C VAL A 50 -9.04 4.30 6.37
N LEU A 51 -9.85 3.69 7.23
CA LEU A 51 -9.81 3.98 8.67
C LEU A 51 -8.46 3.59 9.29
N ALA A 52 -7.93 2.43 8.90
CA ALA A 52 -6.64 1.95 9.36
C ALA A 52 -5.48 2.86 8.91
N SER A 53 -5.54 3.45 7.72
CA SER A 53 -4.52 4.39 7.23
C SER A 53 -4.55 5.73 7.96
N VAL A 54 -5.76 6.22 8.30
CA VAL A 54 -5.91 7.41 9.15
C VAL A 54 -5.30 7.16 10.53
N ILE A 55 -5.58 6.00 11.14
CA ILE A 55 -4.99 5.61 12.43
C ILE A 55 -3.47 5.44 12.32
N GLY A 56 -3.01 4.76 11.27
CA GLY A 56 -1.58 4.51 11.02
C GLY A 56 -0.78 5.80 10.82
N THR A 57 -1.40 6.85 10.29
CA THR A 57 -0.77 8.17 10.14
C THR A 57 -0.34 8.76 11.49
N PHE A 58 -1.12 8.53 12.56
CA PHE A 58 -0.74 8.98 13.92
C PHE A 58 0.44 8.22 14.52
N LEU A 59 0.78 7.04 13.98
CA LEU A 59 1.96 6.27 14.37
C LEU A 59 3.25 6.79 13.74
N VAL A 60 3.15 7.57 12.65
CA VAL A 60 4.31 8.17 11.99
C VAL A 60 4.83 9.32 12.85
N ARG A 61 5.99 9.13 13.47
CA ARG A 61 6.68 10.16 14.26
C ARG A 61 8.11 10.34 13.78
N THR A 62 8.40 11.50 13.20
CA THR A 62 9.73 11.87 12.76
C THR A 62 10.41 12.77 13.79
N LYS A 63 11.70 12.54 14.07
CA LYS A 63 12.51 13.42 14.92
C LYS A 63 13.11 14.55 14.08
N GLU A 64 13.23 15.75 14.64
CA GLU A 64 13.95 16.87 14.00
C GLU A 64 15.43 16.50 13.77
N GLY A 65 15.96 16.79 12.59
CA GLY A 65 17.33 16.40 12.19
C GLY A 65 17.50 14.93 11.79
N ALA A 66 16.41 14.20 11.55
CA ALA A 66 16.46 12.81 11.11
C ALA A 66 17.12 12.67 9.72
N SER A 67 18.00 11.66 9.58
CA SER A 67 18.46 11.22 8.27
C SER A 67 17.31 10.68 7.43
N MET A 68 17.49 10.63 6.11
CA MET A 68 16.51 10.08 5.16
C MET A 68 16.08 8.66 5.53
N ASN A 69 17.01 7.80 5.95
CA ASN A 69 16.70 6.47 6.43
C ASN A 69 15.69 6.51 7.59
N ASN A 70 15.92 7.36 8.58
CA ASN A 70 15.06 7.47 9.75
C ASN A 70 13.66 8.00 9.39
N PHE A 71 13.58 8.89 8.40
CA PHE A 71 12.31 9.35 7.84
C PHE A 71 11.56 8.20 7.16
N LEU A 72 12.20 7.49 6.22
CA LEU A 72 11.60 6.36 5.51
C LEU A 72 11.19 5.23 6.45
N TRP A 73 11.98 4.99 7.50
CA TRP A 73 11.64 4.04 8.55
C TRP A 73 10.38 4.45 9.32
N SER A 74 10.20 5.74 9.60
CA SER A 74 9.00 6.26 10.27
C SER A 74 7.74 6.06 9.40
N PHE A 75 7.84 6.24 8.08
CA PHE A 75 6.75 5.92 7.15
C PHE A 75 6.45 4.42 7.11
N ARG A 76 7.48 3.58 7.12
CA ARG A 76 7.30 2.11 7.20
C ARG A 76 6.51 1.70 8.43
N ILE A 77 6.78 2.27 9.60
CA ILE A 77 5.98 1.98 10.82
C ILE A 77 4.50 2.29 10.57
N GLY A 78 4.20 3.45 9.97
CA GLY A 78 2.82 3.83 9.65
C GLY A 78 2.15 2.86 8.68
N ILE A 79 2.85 2.47 7.61
CA ILE A 79 2.38 1.50 6.61
C ILE A 79 2.13 0.15 7.27
N PHE A 80 3.10 -0.40 8.01
CA PHE A 80 2.94 -1.69 8.69
C PHE A 80 1.81 -1.64 9.73
N GLY A 81 1.70 -0.57 10.49
CA GLY A 81 0.62 -0.36 11.45
C GLY A 81 -0.76 -0.36 10.78
N ALA A 82 -0.91 0.41 9.70
CA ALA A 82 -2.15 0.45 8.92
C ALA A 82 -2.47 -0.91 8.29
N THR A 83 -1.49 -1.60 7.73
CA THR A 83 -1.66 -2.94 7.14
C THR A 83 -2.11 -3.96 8.18
N ILE A 84 -1.49 -3.98 9.36
CA ILE A 84 -1.86 -4.91 10.44
C ILE A 84 -3.29 -4.63 10.89
N LEU A 85 -3.65 -3.37 11.13
CA LEU A 85 -5.01 -2.98 11.51
C LEU A 85 -6.03 -3.35 10.42
N GLY A 86 -5.68 -3.14 9.15
CA GLY A 86 -6.52 -3.50 8.01
C GLY A 86 -6.76 -5.00 7.89
N VAL A 87 -5.72 -5.82 8.03
CA VAL A 87 -5.81 -7.29 8.00
C VAL A 87 -6.63 -7.81 9.19
N ILE A 88 -6.43 -7.27 10.39
CA ILE A 88 -7.23 -7.64 11.56
C ILE A 88 -8.69 -7.29 11.33
N GLY A 89 -9.00 -6.07 10.87
CA GLY A 89 -10.38 -5.65 10.61
C GLY A 89 -11.05 -6.50 9.52
N ALA A 90 -10.34 -6.82 8.45
CA ALA A 90 -10.83 -7.72 7.40
C ALA A 90 -11.07 -9.13 7.93
N GLY A 91 -10.16 -9.67 8.76
CA GLY A 91 -10.30 -10.97 9.40
C GLY A 91 -11.50 -11.05 10.33
N LEU A 92 -11.72 -10.03 11.17
CA LEU A 92 -12.90 -9.93 12.03
C LEU A 92 -14.20 -9.95 11.22
N TYR A 93 -14.25 -9.23 10.09
CA TYR A 93 -15.42 -9.22 9.22
C TYR A 93 -15.66 -10.58 8.56
N ILE A 94 -14.62 -11.22 8.03
CA ILE A 94 -14.69 -12.55 7.40
C ILE A 94 -15.17 -13.60 8.41
N SER A 95 -14.63 -13.59 9.62
CA SER A 95 -15.03 -14.51 10.70
C SER A 95 -16.46 -14.24 11.19
N ALA A 96 -16.89 -12.99 11.29
CA ALA A 96 -18.26 -12.65 11.71
C ALA A 96 -19.33 -13.04 10.68
N LYS A 97 -18.93 -13.26 9.41
CA LYS A 97 -19.81 -13.63 8.30
C LYS A 97 -19.68 -15.10 7.90
N ASP A 98 -18.94 -15.91 8.65
CA ASP A 98 -18.65 -17.33 8.35
C ASP A 98 -18.17 -17.55 6.90
N MET A 99 -17.37 -16.61 6.39
CA MET A 99 -16.82 -16.67 5.04
C MET A 99 -15.57 -17.55 4.97
N ASP A 100 -15.21 -17.99 3.76
CA ASP A 100 -14.00 -18.78 3.55
C ASP A 100 -12.74 -17.98 3.97
N PHE A 101 -11.99 -18.56 4.91
CA PHE A 101 -10.76 -17.98 5.44
C PHE A 101 -9.66 -17.84 4.38
N ASN A 102 -9.76 -18.55 3.26
CA ASN A 102 -8.90 -18.35 2.09
C ASN A 102 -8.92 -16.90 1.58
N LEU A 103 -10.03 -16.19 1.76
CA LEU A 103 -10.14 -14.78 1.38
C LEU A 103 -9.19 -13.88 2.19
N LEU A 104 -8.93 -14.23 3.46
CA LEU A 104 -7.98 -13.49 4.28
C LEU A 104 -6.55 -13.67 3.76
N TRP A 105 -6.20 -14.89 3.31
CA TRP A 105 -4.91 -15.15 2.69
C TRP A 105 -4.71 -14.32 1.42
N VAL A 106 -5.74 -14.19 0.57
CA VAL A 106 -5.68 -13.35 -0.64
C VAL A 106 -5.41 -11.89 -0.27
N ILE A 107 -6.12 -11.35 0.72
CA ILE A 107 -5.89 -9.98 1.21
C ILE A 107 -4.46 -9.82 1.77
N LEU A 108 -3.99 -10.79 2.56
CA LEU A 108 -2.65 -10.76 3.14
C LEU A 108 -1.56 -10.76 2.05
N PHE A 109 -1.69 -11.62 1.04
CA PHE A 109 -0.75 -11.68 -0.08
C PHE A 109 -0.74 -10.37 -0.88
N GLY A 110 -1.90 -9.77 -1.14
CA GLY A 110 -1.99 -8.48 -1.82
C GLY A 110 -1.27 -7.36 -1.05
N ASN A 111 -1.47 -7.29 0.27
CA ASN A 111 -0.78 -6.33 1.12
C ASN A 111 0.74 -6.56 1.16
N LEU A 112 1.17 -7.82 1.28
CA LEU A 112 2.58 -8.18 1.31
C LEU A 112 3.28 -7.81 -0.01
N LEU A 113 2.65 -8.09 -1.15
CA LEU A 113 3.15 -7.70 -2.46
C LEU A 113 3.32 -6.17 -2.57
N GLY A 114 2.34 -5.39 -2.09
CA GLY A 114 2.45 -3.93 -2.06
C GLY A 114 3.66 -3.42 -1.27
N ILE A 115 3.91 -4.01 -0.10
CA ILE A 115 5.07 -3.66 0.74
C ILE A 115 6.39 -4.04 0.07
N ILE A 116 6.45 -5.22 -0.55
CA ILE A 116 7.64 -5.69 -1.28
C ILE A 116 7.97 -4.74 -2.43
N VAL A 117 6.97 -4.38 -3.25
CA VAL A 117 7.16 -3.47 -4.38
C VAL A 117 7.61 -2.09 -3.88
N GLY A 118 6.98 -1.55 -2.84
CA GLY A 118 7.39 -0.27 -2.26
C GLY A 118 8.83 -0.28 -1.75
N THR A 119 9.22 -1.35 -1.04
CA THR A 119 10.59 -1.51 -0.52
C THR A 119 11.61 -1.71 -1.64
N ALA A 120 11.25 -2.45 -2.69
CA ALA A 120 12.11 -2.65 -3.85
C ALA A 120 12.35 -1.32 -4.59
N THR A 121 11.29 -0.55 -4.85
CA THR A 121 11.41 0.78 -5.47
C THR A 121 12.31 1.69 -4.65
N GLU A 122 12.18 1.69 -3.32
CA GLU A 122 13.06 2.46 -2.45
C GLU A 122 14.53 2.02 -2.54
N TYR A 123 14.80 0.71 -2.57
CA TYR A 123 16.16 0.19 -2.70
C TYR A 123 16.86 0.67 -3.98
N PHE A 124 16.13 0.81 -5.09
CA PHE A 124 16.67 1.27 -6.36
C PHE A 124 16.72 2.80 -6.52
N THR A 125 15.99 3.56 -5.69
CA THR A 125 15.84 5.02 -5.84
C THR A 125 16.49 5.83 -4.71
N SER A 126 16.70 5.26 -3.52
CA SER A 126 17.35 5.98 -2.41
C SER A 126 18.88 6.05 -2.56
N TYR A 127 19.41 7.24 -2.33
CA TYR A 127 20.84 7.55 -2.36
C TYR A 127 21.66 6.90 -1.24
N GLU A 128 20.99 6.25 -0.28
CA GLU A 128 21.65 5.49 0.78
C GLU A 128 22.04 4.07 0.34
N TYR A 129 21.43 3.55 -0.73
CA TYR A 129 21.66 2.19 -1.21
C TYR A 129 22.72 2.10 -2.32
N LYS A 130 23.24 0.88 -2.49
CA LYS A 130 24.31 0.55 -3.45
C LYS A 130 24.01 0.99 -4.90
N PRO A 131 22.80 0.78 -5.45
CA PRO A 131 22.54 1.11 -6.86
C PRO A 131 22.78 2.59 -7.17
N VAL A 132 22.21 3.48 -6.36
CA VAL A 132 22.32 4.94 -6.57
C VAL A 132 23.73 5.45 -6.27
N LYS A 133 24.38 4.93 -5.22
CA LYS A 133 25.79 5.28 -4.90
C LYS A 133 26.74 4.90 -6.03
N TRP A 134 26.52 3.74 -6.65
CA TRP A 134 27.29 3.30 -7.81
C TRP A 134 27.12 4.27 -8.98
N MET A 135 25.88 4.63 -9.34
CA MET A 135 25.63 5.62 -10.40
C MET A 135 26.28 6.98 -10.10
N ALA A 136 26.19 7.46 -8.86
CA ALA A 136 26.82 8.71 -8.45
C ALA A 136 28.35 8.68 -8.52
N SER A 137 28.96 7.52 -8.25
CA SER A 137 30.42 7.35 -8.37
C SER A 137 30.89 7.36 -9.83
N GLN A 138 30.12 6.75 -10.74
CA GLN A 138 30.44 6.75 -12.18
C GLN A 138 30.37 8.16 -12.76
N ALA A 139 29.30 8.90 -12.47
CA ALA A 139 29.15 10.29 -12.93
C ALA A 139 30.27 11.22 -12.41
N ARG A 140 30.81 10.95 -11.21
CA ARG A 140 31.93 11.72 -10.67
C ARG A 140 33.26 11.40 -11.35
N GLN A 141 33.46 10.17 -11.82
CA GLN A 141 34.66 9.78 -12.56
C GLN A 141 34.69 10.42 -13.96
N GLU A 142 33.54 10.55 -14.62
CA GLU A 142 33.42 11.25 -15.91
C GLU A 142 33.75 12.75 -15.81
N LEU A 143 33.47 13.39 -14.67
CA LEU A 143 33.80 14.81 -14.44
C LEU A 143 35.30 15.08 -14.22
N HIS A 144 36.11 14.04 -14.03
CA HIS A 144 37.56 14.14 -13.81
C HIS A 144 38.38 13.65 -15.02
N GLN A 145 37.73 13.32 -16.14
CA GLN A 145 38.35 13.11 -17.45
C GLN A 145 38.13 14.33 -18.35
#